data_AF-A0A3D4DT38-F1
#
_entry.id   AF-A0A3D4DT38-F1
#
_cell.length_a   1.000
_cell.length_b   1.000
_cell.length_c   1.000
_cell.angle_alpha   90.00
_cell.angle_beta   90.00
_cell.angle_gamma   90.00
#
_symmetry.space_group_name_H-M   'P 1'
#
loop_
_entity.id
_entity.type
_entity.pdbx_description
1 polymer ?
#
loop_
_entity_poly.entity_id
_entity_poly.type
_entity_poly.pdbx_seq_one_letter_code
_entity_poly.pdbx_strand_id
1 'polypeptide(L)'
;MNQKNISSRALAIFETTKARAPLPGSKGADVTEIIEEAHEKYRIKAGRLGGTYVARAFPKPPSKAQGVFAEAEGDSEQDALAALKAKIAARDVHRKQARRWDETASVSVPNLEEFVEALHQTALTRPQVAMLKAHSFVREKGMTMDQLARAAGYKSREAALKVFCKAGDLIADYLGIEIDEETLPDREGAALILAAKTVEGEDTPAVWIMHPELRDAVQKVLK
;
A
#
# COMPACT_ATOMS: atom_id res chain seq x y z
N MET A 1 17.69 56.25 -32.62
CA MET A 1 18.87 57.12 -32.49
C MET A 1 19.69 56.61 -31.31
N ASN A 2 20.96 56.25 -31.56
CA ASN A 2 22.08 55.93 -30.65
C ASN A 2 21.90 54.80 -29.61
N GLN A 3 22.55 53.62 -29.72
CA GLN A 3 23.98 53.25 -29.86
C GLN A 3 24.94 53.76 -28.78
N LYS A 4 25.73 52.78 -28.26
CA LYS A 4 27.06 52.77 -27.59
C LYS A 4 26.95 52.23 -26.15
N ASN A 5 27.33 50.99 -25.80
CA ASN A 5 28.47 50.11 -26.12
C ASN A 5 29.83 50.59 -25.55
N ILE A 6 30.66 49.61 -25.12
CA ILE A 6 32.10 49.67 -24.71
C ILE A 6 32.31 49.80 -23.18
N SER A 7 33.13 49.03 -22.43
CA SER A 7 34.06 47.91 -22.71
C SER A 7 34.74 47.40 -21.42
N SER A 8 35.07 46.09 -21.42
CA SER A 8 36.26 45.38 -20.89
C SER A 8 36.83 45.59 -19.48
N ARG A 9 36.96 44.49 -18.73
CA ARG A 9 38.22 43.73 -18.48
C ARG A 9 37.93 42.67 -17.40
N ALA A 10 37.95 41.38 -17.75
CA ALA A 10 39.09 40.46 -17.63
C ALA A 10 39.46 40.10 -16.18
N LEU A 11 39.19 38.86 -15.77
CA LEU A 11 40.20 37.99 -15.16
C LEU A 11 39.76 36.52 -15.28
N ALA A 12 40.63 35.72 -15.91
CA ALA A 12 40.57 34.27 -15.95
C ALA A 12 41.64 33.73 -15.00
N ILE A 13 41.27 32.83 -14.08
CA ILE A 13 42.16 31.91 -13.33
C ILE A 13 41.28 30.69 -12.98
N PHE A 14 41.27 29.61 -13.78
CA PHE A 14 42.09 28.39 -13.63
C PHE A 14 42.15 27.83 -12.21
N GLU A 15 41.43 26.73 -11.93
CA GLU A 15 41.96 25.63 -11.12
C GLU A 15 41.12 24.35 -11.25
N THR A 16 41.51 23.56 -12.25
CA THR A 16 41.74 22.12 -12.20
C THR A 16 41.15 21.35 -11.00
N THR A 17 39.92 20.83 -11.13
CA THR A 17 39.48 19.72 -10.26
C THR A 17 40.25 18.46 -10.65
N LYS A 18 41.35 18.25 -9.93
CA LYS A 18 42.22 17.07 -9.98
C LYS A 18 41.39 15.80 -9.84
N ALA A 19 41.45 14.94 -10.86
CA ALA A 19 40.96 13.58 -10.78
C ALA A 19 41.63 12.89 -9.57
N ARG A 20 40.82 12.44 -8.62
CA ARG A 20 41.28 11.67 -7.48
C ARG A 20 41.64 10.27 -7.98
N ALA A 21 42.91 9.90 -7.89
CA ALA A 21 43.38 8.56 -8.22
C ALA A 21 42.59 7.50 -7.41
N PRO A 22 42.27 6.34 -8.00
CA PRO A 22 41.62 5.26 -7.26
C PRO A 22 42.59 4.74 -6.18
N LEU A 23 42.07 4.55 -4.97
CA LEU A 23 42.80 3.85 -3.91
C LEU A 23 43.10 2.41 -4.38
N PRO A 24 44.35 1.93 -4.25
CA PRO A 24 44.69 0.57 -4.64
C PRO A 24 44.24 -0.41 -3.55
N GLY A 25 43.37 -1.35 -3.92
CA GLY A 25 43.11 -2.54 -3.12
C GLY A 25 41.76 -2.60 -2.41
N SER A 26 40.68 -2.80 -3.15
CA SER A 26 39.67 -3.78 -2.76
C SER A 26 39.44 -4.70 -3.94
N LYS A 27 39.83 -5.97 -3.80
CA LYS A 27 39.56 -7.04 -4.76
C LYS A 27 38.10 -6.94 -5.21
N GLY A 28 37.89 -7.00 -6.53
CA GLY A 28 36.61 -6.77 -7.16
C GLY A 28 35.49 -7.51 -6.44
N ALA A 29 34.50 -6.76 -5.96
CA ALA A 29 33.16 -7.29 -5.87
C ALA A 29 32.79 -7.64 -7.31
N ASP A 30 32.76 -8.94 -7.59
CA ASP A 30 32.18 -9.50 -8.80
C ASP A 30 30.77 -8.89 -8.89
N VAL A 31 30.56 -7.96 -9.81
CA VAL A 31 29.25 -7.33 -10.01
C VAL A 31 28.41 -8.37 -10.73
N THR A 32 27.94 -9.36 -9.97
CA THR A 32 26.91 -10.28 -10.43
C THR A 32 25.72 -9.46 -10.87
N GLU A 33 25.32 -9.66 -12.11
CA GLU A 33 24.26 -8.95 -12.80
C GLU A 33 22.97 -9.01 -11.95
N ILE A 34 22.60 -7.88 -11.34
CA ILE A 34 21.39 -7.81 -10.53
C ILE A 34 20.21 -7.70 -11.51
N ILE A 35 19.37 -8.72 -11.53
CA ILE A 35 18.11 -8.69 -12.28
C ILE A 35 17.10 -7.90 -11.45
N GLU A 36 16.61 -6.80 -12.01
CA GLU A 36 15.49 -6.05 -11.44
C GLU A 36 14.24 -6.23 -12.30
N GLU A 37 13.16 -6.75 -11.72
CA GLU A 37 11.89 -6.97 -12.41
C GLU A 37 10.71 -6.41 -11.61
N ALA A 38 9.72 -5.89 -12.33
CA ALA A 38 8.42 -5.54 -11.76
C ALA A 38 7.51 -6.78 -11.73
N HIS A 39 6.99 -7.15 -10.56
CA HIS A 39 6.01 -8.23 -10.40
C HIS A 39 4.83 -7.77 -9.55
N GLU A 40 3.67 -7.58 -10.17
CA GLU A 40 2.44 -7.10 -9.53
C GLU A 40 2.67 -5.81 -8.69
N LYS A 41 2.50 -5.89 -7.37
CA LYS A 41 2.71 -4.80 -6.40
C LYS A 41 4.14 -4.69 -5.87
N TYR A 42 5.05 -5.55 -6.34
CA TYR A 42 6.44 -5.62 -5.87
C TYR A 42 7.46 -5.32 -6.97
N ARG A 43 8.56 -4.69 -6.59
CA ARG A 43 9.80 -4.76 -7.36
C ARG A 43 10.63 -5.91 -6.80
N ILE A 44 11.11 -6.79 -7.65
CA ILE A 44 11.95 -7.92 -7.27
C ILE A 44 13.37 -7.61 -7.72
N LYS A 45 14.33 -7.88 -6.84
CA LYS A 45 15.75 -7.85 -7.17
C LYS A 45 16.32 -9.24 -6.94
N ALA A 46 16.95 -9.83 -7.95
CA ALA A 46 17.64 -11.11 -7.86
C ALA A 46 19.13 -10.93 -8.17
N GLY A 47 19.98 -11.63 -7.44
CA GLY A 47 21.42 -11.56 -7.60
C GLY A 47 22.13 -12.44 -6.58
N ARG A 48 23.46 -12.42 -6.60
CA ARG A 48 24.27 -13.23 -5.70
C ARG A 48 24.58 -12.47 -4.39
N LEU A 49 24.31 -13.09 -3.26
CA LEU A 49 24.62 -12.56 -1.93
C LEU A 49 25.35 -13.63 -1.12
N GLY A 50 26.60 -13.36 -0.75
CA GLY A 50 27.39 -14.27 0.09
C GLY A 50 27.67 -15.64 -0.57
N GLY A 51 27.62 -15.73 -1.90
CA GLY A 51 27.83 -16.98 -2.65
C GLY A 51 26.55 -17.70 -3.07
N THR A 52 25.40 -17.35 -2.47
CA THR A 52 24.07 -17.89 -2.77
C THR A 52 23.31 -16.99 -3.73
N TYR A 53 22.51 -17.54 -4.65
CA TYR A 53 21.59 -16.75 -5.47
C TYR A 53 20.30 -16.48 -4.71
N VAL A 54 19.93 -15.21 -4.58
CA VAL A 54 18.83 -14.76 -3.74
C VAL A 54 17.98 -13.78 -4.51
N ALA A 55 16.65 -13.93 -4.42
CA ALA A 55 15.69 -12.96 -4.90
C ALA A 55 14.92 -12.34 -3.72
N ARG A 56 14.75 -11.01 -3.74
CA ARG A 56 14.02 -10.24 -2.73
C ARG A 56 12.92 -9.39 -3.35
N ALA A 57 11.72 -9.49 -2.78
CA ALA A 57 10.60 -8.62 -3.12
C ALA A 57 10.60 -7.38 -2.21
N PHE A 58 10.36 -6.22 -2.80
CA PHE A 58 10.21 -4.94 -2.10
C PHE A 58 8.92 -4.26 -2.56
N PRO A 59 8.28 -3.45 -1.71
CA PRO A 59 7.17 -2.59 -2.12
C PRO A 59 7.54 -1.69 -3.31
N LYS A 60 6.60 -1.48 -4.23
CA LYS A 60 6.70 -0.43 -5.27
C LYS A 60 6.33 0.94 -4.68
N PRO A 61 7.02 2.04 -5.06
CA PRO A 61 6.51 3.39 -4.84
C PRO A 61 5.10 3.54 -5.45
N PRO A 62 4.19 4.33 -4.86
CA PRO A 62 4.36 5.29 -3.76
C PRO A 62 4.16 4.69 -2.34
N SER A 63 4.31 3.37 -2.16
CA SER A 63 4.16 2.74 -0.84
C SER A 63 5.07 3.38 0.22
N LYS A 64 4.53 3.56 1.43
CA LYS A 64 5.28 4.02 2.61
C LYS A 64 6.03 2.90 3.32
N ALA A 65 5.75 1.65 2.98
CA ALA A 65 6.41 0.51 3.59
C ALA A 65 7.85 0.38 3.09
N GLN A 66 8.76 0.09 4.02
CA GLN A 66 10.17 -0.12 3.75
C GLN A 66 10.56 -1.54 4.13
N GLY A 67 11.54 -2.11 3.43
CA GLY A 67 12.14 -3.41 3.76
C GLY A 67 11.82 -4.53 2.78
N VAL A 68 12.39 -5.70 3.08
CA VAL A 68 12.20 -6.94 2.32
C VAL A 68 10.86 -7.54 2.73
N PHE A 69 10.04 -7.80 1.72
CA PHE A 69 8.71 -8.36 1.90
C PHE A 69 8.71 -9.89 1.88
N ALA A 70 9.46 -10.45 0.94
CA ALA A 70 9.68 -11.88 0.81
C ALA A 70 11.05 -12.11 0.18
N GLU A 71 11.64 -13.26 0.50
CA GLU A 71 12.90 -13.73 -0.04
C GLU A 71 12.80 -15.21 -0.42
N ALA A 72 13.52 -15.60 -1.47
CA ALA A 72 13.77 -16.98 -1.84
C ALA A 72 15.20 -17.13 -2.37
N GLU A 73 15.74 -18.34 -2.23
CA GLU A 73 17.05 -18.73 -2.73
C GLU A 73 16.88 -19.68 -3.93
N GLY A 74 17.94 -19.84 -4.73
CA GLY A 74 17.96 -20.77 -5.85
C GLY A 74 19.38 -21.11 -6.30
N ASP A 75 19.47 -21.99 -7.29
CA ASP A 75 20.74 -22.43 -7.89
C ASP A 75 21.27 -21.45 -8.95
N SER A 76 20.42 -20.51 -9.38
CA SER A 76 20.74 -19.38 -10.27
C SER A 76 19.88 -18.16 -9.90
N GLU A 77 20.18 -16.98 -10.45
CA GLU A 77 19.33 -15.79 -10.29
C GLU A 77 17.90 -16.03 -10.80
N GLN A 78 17.76 -16.74 -11.92
CA GLN A 78 16.46 -17.07 -12.53
C GLN A 78 15.68 -18.05 -11.66
N ASP A 79 16.34 -19.05 -11.08
CA ASP A 79 15.69 -20.02 -10.19
C ASP A 79 15.23 -19.34 -8.89
N ALA A 80 16.07 -18.47 -8.30
CA ALA A 80 15.70 -17.71 -7.12
C ALA A 80 14.49 -16.78 -7.40
N LEU A 81 14.48 -16.13 -8.57
CA LEU A 81 13.37 -15.29 -9.03
C LEU A 81 12.07 -16.10 -9.21
N ALA A 82 12.15 -17.26 -9.88
CA ALA A 82 11.01 -18.15 -10.07
C ALA A 82 10.47 -18.68 -8.73
N ALA A 83 11.35 -19.10 -7.83
CA ALA A 83 11.00 -19.56 -6.49
C ALA A 83 10.30 -18.45 -5.68
N LEU A 84 10.79 -17.21 -5.76
CA LEU A 84 10.16 -16.08 -5.09
C LEU A 84 8.77 -15.79 -5.63
N LYS A 85 8.59 -15.77 -6.96
CA LYS A 85 7.27 -15.55 -7.59
C LYS A 85 6.28 -16.66 -7.19
N ALA A 86 6.71 -17.92 -7.23
CA ALA A 86 5.89 -19.05 -6.80
C ALA A 86 5.49 -18.95 -5.32
N LYS A 87 6.41 -18.53 -4.45
CA LYS A 87 6.15 -18.31 -3.02
C LYS A 87 5.12 -17.20 -2.78
N ILE A 88 5.22 -16.08 -3.51
CA ILE A 88 4.24 -14.98 -3.44
C ILE A 88 2.85 -15.47 -3.90
N ALA A 89 2.78 -16.13 -5.06
CA ALA A 89 1.53 -16.65 -5.60
C ALA A 89 0.86 -17.67 -4.67
N ALA A 90 1.62 -18.64 -4.14
CA ALA A 90 1.11 -19.65 -3.21
C ALA A 90 0.54 -19.02 -1.94
N ARG A 91 1.22 -18.00 -1.40
CA ARG A 91 0.73 -17.27 -0.23
C ARG A 91 -0.54 -16.48 -0.54
N ASP A 92 -0.61 -15.82 -1.69
CA ASP A 92 -1.77 -15.02 -2.06
C ASP A 92 -3.00 -15.91 -2.31
N VAL A 93 -2.82 -17.10 -2.90
CA VAL A 93 -3.87 -18.14 -2.99
C VAL A 93 -4.32 -18.59 -1.59
N HIS A 94 -3.37 -18.92 -0.70
CA HIS A 94 -3.69 -19.37 0.65
C HIS A 94 -4.50 -18.31 1.42
N ARG A 95 -4.10 -17.03 1.33
CA ARG A 95 -4.80 -15.92 1.99
C ARG A 95 -6.20 -15.73 1.43
N LYS A 96 -6.37 -15.76 0.10
CA LYS A 96 -7.69 -15.67 -0.56
C LYS A 96 -8.63 -16.79 -0.11
N GLN A 97 -8.12 -18.02 0.02
CA GLN A 97 -8.90 -19.16 0.50
C GLN A 97 -9.30 -19.06 1.98
N ALA A 98 -8.49 -18.35 2.78
CA ALA A 98 -8.75 -18.13 4.20
C ALA A 98 -9.69 -16.94 4.49
N ARG A 99 -10.15 -16.21 3.46
CA ARG A 99 -11.06 -15.07 3.63
C ARG A 99 -12.43 -15.55 4.13
N ARG A 100 -13.01 -14.80 5.05
CA ARG A 100 -14.37 -15.05 5.54
C ARG A 100 -15.37 -14.49 4.53
N TRP A 101 -16.43 -15.24 4.21
CA TRP A 101 -17.57 -14.67 3.52
C TRP A 101 -18.45 -13.91 4.52
N ASP A 102 -18.77 -12.66 4.22
CA ASP A 102 -19.73 -11.86 5.00
C ASP A 102 -21.05 -11.76 4.25
N GLU A 103 -22.09 -12.39 4.78
CA GLU A 103 -23.42 -12.43 4.16
C GLU A 103 -24.12 -11.06 4.17
N THR A 104 -23.82 -10.21 5.15
CA THR A 104 -24.46 -8.88 5.26
C THR A 104 -23.90 -7.93 4.21
N ALA A 105 -22.60 -8.00 3.97
CA ALA A 105 -21.90 -7.18 2.98
C ALA A 105 -21.78 -7.85 1.61
N SER A 106 -22.18 -9.13 1.48
CA SER A 106 -22.00 -9.97 0.28
C SER A 106 -20.56 -9.91 -0.28
N VAL A 107 -19.57 -9.99 0.62
CA VAL A 107 -18.16 -9.80 0.24
C VAL A 107 -17.24 -10.82 0.91
N SER A 108 -16.17 -11.18 0.19
CA SER A 108 -15.07 -11.96 0.73
C SER A 108 -14.14 -11.03 1.52
N VAL A 109 -14.26 -11.06 2.84
CA VAL A 109 -13.54 -10.18 3.77
C VAL A 109 -12.09 -10.65 3.90
N PRO A 110 -11.11 -9.76 3.61
CA PRO A 110 -9.69 -10.05 3.83
C PRO A 110 -9.38 -10.45 5.27
N ASN A 111 -8.39 -11.31 5.43
CA ASN A 111 -7.95 -11.68 6.77
C ASN A 111 -7.11 -10.56 7.42
N LEU A 112 -6.81 -10.72 8.71
CA LEU A 112 -6.02 -9.77 9.49
C LEU A 112 -4.66 -9.43 8.84
N GLU A 113 -3.93 -10.43 8.34
CA GLU A 113 -2.61 -10.19 7.74
C GLU A 113 -2.71 -9.37 6.46
N GLU A 114 -3.71 -9.64 5.64
CA GLU A 114 -4.00 -8.88 4.42
C GLU A 114 -4.30 -7.42 4.76
N PHE A 115 -5.15 -7.15 5.76
CA PHE A 115 -5.44 -5.79 6.18
C PHE A 115 -4.24 -5.08 6.79
N VAL A 116 -3.44 -5.74 7.62
CA VAL A 116 -2.21 -5.16 8.19
C VAL A 116 -1.24 -4.77 7.07
N GLU A 117 -1.08 -5.65 6.08
CA GLU A 117 -0.25 -5.38 4.91
C GLU A 117 -0.80 -4.20 4.11
N ALA A 118 -2.10 -4.20 3.77
CA ALA A 118 -2.73 -3.13 3.02
C ALA A 118 -2.62 -1.77 3.73
N LEU A 119 -2.87 -1.71 5.04
CA LEU A 119 -2.79 -0.46 5.82
C LEU A 119 -1.38 0.13 5.86
N HIS A 120 -0.32 -0.68 5.81
CA HIS A 120 1.06 -0.19 5.73
C HIS A 120 1.42 0.33 4.33
N GLN A 121 0.79 -0.21 3.30
CA GLN A 121 1.20 -0.03 1.91
C GLN A 121 0.38 1.07 1.22
N THR A 122 -0.88 1.22 1.64
CA THR A 122 -1.81 2.18 1.11
C THR A 122 -1.58 3.58 1.69
N ALA A 123 -1.48 4.58 0.82
CA ALA A 123 -1.32 5.97 1.20
C ALA A 123 -2.66 6.60 1.65
N LEU A 124 -3.11 6.28 2.86
CA LEU A 124 -4.32 6.88 3.43
C LEU A 124 -4.10 8.34 3.85
N THR A 125 -5.10 9.17 3.59
CA THR A 125 -5.16 10.57 4.03
C THR A 125 -5.52 10.68 5.51
N ARG A 126 -5.24 11.84 6.13
CA ARG A 126 -5.56 12.07 7.55
C ARG A 126 -7.06 11.84 7.88
N PRO A 127 -8.02 12.32 7.07
CA PRO A 127 -9.44 12.06 7.33
C PRO A 127 -9.81 10.57 7.24
N GLN A 128 -9.26 9.83 6.28
CA GLN A 128 -9.48 8.39 6.15
C GLN A 128 -8.94 7.64 7.38
N VAL A 129 -7.72 7.96 7.82
CA VAL A 129 -7.14 7.39 9.04
C VAL A 129 -8.00 7.73 10.27
N ALA A 130 -8.50 8.96 10.39
CA ALA A 130 -9.35 9.37 11.50
C ALA A 130 -10.67 8.57 11.55
N MET A 131 -11.32 8.36 10.40
CA MET A 131 -12.52 7.52 10.30
C MET A 131 -12.23 6.09 10.74
N LEU A 132 -11.21 5.45 10.16
CA LEU A 132 -10.86 4.06 10.48
C LEU A 132 -10.55 3.89 11.96
N LYS A 133 -9.76 4.80 12.55
CA LYS A 133 -9.45 4.77 13.99
C LYS A 133 -10.72 4.88 14.83
N ALA A 134 -11.55 5.90 14.61
CA ALA A 134 -12.78 6.08 15.38
C ALA A 134 -13.71 4.86 15.28
N HIS A 135 -13.85 4.33 14.07
CA HIS A 135 -14.67 3.15 13.79
C HIS A 135 -14.15 1.88 14.48
N SER A 136 -12.83 1.75 14.62
CA SER A 136 -12.23 0.59 15.29
C SER A 136 -12.54 0.50 16.79
N PHE A 137 -12.89 1.61 17.45
CA PHE A 137 -13.13 1.64 18.91
C PHE A 137 -14.57 1.28 19.32
N VAL A 138 -15.53 1.42 18.42
CA VAL A 138 -16.96 1.19 18.73
C VAL A 138 -17.39 -0.28 18.61
N ARG A 139 -16.52 -1.11 18.01
CA ARG A 139 -16.74 -2.56 17.84
C ARG A 139 -18.11 -2.87 17.20
N GLU A 140 -18.88 -3.78 17.80
CA GLU A 140 -20.18 -4.26 17.30
C GLU A 140 -21.26 -3.18 17.36
N LYS A 141 -21.08 -2.10 18.13
CA LYS A 141 -22.02 -0.97 18.14
C LYS A 141 -22.03 -0.20 16.82
N GLY A 142 -20.93 -0.29 16.06
CA GLY A 142 -20.77 0.43 14.81
C GLY A 142 -20.85 1.96 14.93
N MET A 143 -20.83 2.64 13.78
CA MET A 143 -21.00 4.08 13.68
C MET A 143 -21.97 4.43 12.57
N THR A 144 -22.81 5.43 12.79
CA THR A 144 -23.52 6.07 11.68
C THR A 144 -22.54 6.89 10.84
N MET A 145 -22.91 7.15 9.58
CA MET A 145 -22.06 7.96 8.72
C MET A 145 -21.91 9.42 9.21
N ASP A 146 -22.86 9.93 10.00
CA ASP A 146 -22.73 11.23 10.66
C ASP A 146 -21.68 11.22 11.78
N GLN A 147 -21.59 10.11 12.53
CA GLN A 147 -20.55 9.94 13.53
C GLN A 147 -19.17 9.83 12.87
N LEU A 148 -19.05 9.09 11.76
CA LEU A 148 -17.82 9.03 10.96
C LEU A 148 -17.44 10.39 10.38
N ALA A 149 -18.41 11.15 9.86
CA ALA A 149 -18.21 12.51 9.37
C ALA A 149 -17.61 13.40 10.46
N ARG A 150 -18.20 13.40 11.66
CA ARG A 150 -17.70 14.16 12.82
C ARG A 150 -16.28 13.75 13.21
N ALA A 151 -15.98 12.45 13.24
CA ALA A 151 -14.65 11.95 13.58
C ALA A 151 -13.55 12.45 12.63
N ALA A 152 -13.90 12.72 11.37
CA ALA A 152 -12.98 13.19 10.35
C ALA A 152 -13.10 14.68 10.00
N GLY A 153 -13.94 15.43 10.72
CA GLY A 153 -14.11 16.88 10.53
C GLY A 153 -14.99 17.27 9.32
N TYR A 154 -15.78 16.34 8.79
CA TYR A 154 -16.73 16.63 7.71
C TYR A 154 -18.09 17.08 8.26
N LYS A 155 -18.70 18.04 7.57
CA LYS A 155 -20.06 18.53 7.85
C LYS A 155 -21.15 17.79 7.08
N SER A 156 -20.76 17.03 6.04
CA SER A 156 -21.68 16.34 5.14
C SER A 156 -21.49 14.83 5.23
N ARG A 157 -22.61 14.13 5.42
CA ARG A 157 -22.70 12.67 5.35
C ARG A 157 -22.21 12.13 4.01
N GLU A 158 -22.60 12.78 2.92
CA GLU A 158 -22.22 12.36 1.56
C GLU A 158 -20.72 12.49 1.32
N ALA A 159 -20.11 13.59 1.80
CA ALA A 159 -18.66 13.78 1.71
C ALA A 159 -17.92 12.72 2.55
N ALA A 160 -18.44 12.40 3.73
CA ALA A 160 -17.86 11.37 4.58
C ALA A 160 -17.93 9.98 3.94
N LEU A 161 -19.09 9.63 3.37
CA LEU A 161 -19.27 8.37 2.64
C LEU A 161 -18.28 8.26 1.48
N LYS A 162 -18.14 9.30 0.65
CA LYS A 162 -17.17 9.30 -0.48
C LYS A 162 -15.74 9.05 0.00
N VAL A 163 -15.34 9.66 1.11
CA VAL A 163 -13.99 9.48 1.68
C VAL A 163 -13.80 8.08 2.25
N PHE A 164 -14.85 7.52 2.86
CA PHE A 164 -14.86 6.17 3.40
C PHE A 164 -14.80 5.12 2.26
N CYS A 165 -15.63 5.24 1.23
CA CYS A 165 -15.55 4.43 0.01
C CYS A 165 -14.15 4.53 -0.60
N LYS A 166 -13.57 5.74 -0.69
CA LYS A 166 -12.23 5.89 -1.26
C LYS A 166 -11.13 5.19 -0.45
N ALA A 167 -11.29 5.07 0.88
CA ALA A 167 -10.39 4.25 1.68
C ALA A 167 -10.56 2.76 1.37
N GLY A 168 -11.80 2.33 1.16
CA GLY A 168 -12.15 0.99 0.69
C GLY A 168 -11.49 0.67 -0.66
N ASP A 169 -11.63 1.55 -1.65
CA ASP A 169 -11.05 1.39 -2.99
C ASP A 169 -9.54 1.14 -2.89
N LEU A 170 -8.84 2.00 -2.14
CA LEU A 170 -7.40 1.91 -2.04
C LEU A 170 -6.92 0.61 -1.35
N ILE A 171 -7.74 0.02 -0.48
CA ILE A 171 -7.45 -1.28 0.14
C ILE A 171 -7.80 -2.42 -0.82
N ALA A 172 -8.95 -2.33 -1.51
CA ALA A 172 -9.39 -3.30 -2.50
C ALA A 172 -8.40 -3.40 -3.67
N ASP A 173 -7.99 -2.26 -4.22
CA ASP A 173 -6.97 -2.14 -5.26
C ASP A 173 -5.66 -2.83 -4.85
N TYR A 174 -5.20 -2.59 -3.61
CA TYR A 174 -3.97 -3.20 -3.10
C TYR A 174 -4.08 -4.72 -2.96
N LEU A 175 -5.26 -5.21 -2.57
CA LEU A 175 -5.52 -6.63 -2.34
C LEU A 175 -6.00 -7.37 -3.60
N GLY A 176 -6.18 -6.66 -4.72
CA GLY A 176 -6.73 -7.20 -5.96
C GLY A 176 -8.12 -7.78 -5.74
N ILE A 177 -8.98 -7.06 -5.01
CA ILE A 177 -10.37 -7.43 -4.78
C ILE A 177 -11.21 -6.72 -5.83
N GLU A 178 -11.87 -7.51 -6.66
CA GLU A 178 -12.88 -6.99 -7.58
C GLU A 178 -14.16 -6.77 -6.79
N ILE A 179 -14.64 -5.53 -6.82
CA ILE A 179 -15.90 -5.13 -6.21
C ILE A 179 -16.88 -5.03 -7.37
N ASP A 180 -17.86 -5.92 -7.38
CA ASP A 180 -18.90 -5.89 -8.38
C ASP A 180 -19.94 -4.82 -8.00
N GLU A 181 -19.82 -3.65 -8.61
CA GLU A 181 -20.73 -2.53 -8.35
C GLU A 181 -22.16 -2.80 -8.84
N GLU A 182 -22.38 -3.78 -9.74
CA GLU A 182 -23.71 -4.11 -10.26
C GLU A 182 -24.53 -4.96 -9.28
N THR A 183 -23.85 -5.75 -8.43
CA THR A 183 -24.51 -6.60 -7.42
C THR A 183 -24.62 -5.94 -6.05
N LEU A 184 -23.99 -4.79 -5.85
CA LEU A 184 -24.04 -4.07 -4.58
C LEU A 184 -25.19 -3.05 -4.52
N PRO A 185 -25.90 -2.96 -3.39
CA PRO A 185 -26.93 -1.94 -3.21
C PRO A 185 -26.31 -0.53 -3.29
N ASP A 186 -27.02 0.37 -3.97
CA ASP A 186 -26.62 1.71 -4.38
C ASP A 186 -25.59 2.43 -3.48
N ARG A 187 -24.47 2.86 -4.10
CA ARG A 187 -23.45 3.81 -3.60
C ARG A 187 -22.58 3.36 -2.43
N GLU A 188 -22.72 2.13 -1.95
CA GLU A 188 -21.91 1.62 -0.83
C GLU A 188 -20.54 1.12 -1.31
N GLY A 189 -20.51 0.43 -2.45
CA GLY A 189 -19.28 0.06 -3.17
C GLY A 189 -18.19 -0.48 -2.24
N ALA A 190 -16.98 0.06 -2.37
CA ALA A 190 -15.82 -0.38 -1.59
C ALA A 190 -15.90 -0.13 -0.09
N ALA A 191 -16.88 0.63 0.41
CA ALA A 191 -17.09 0.75 1.86
C ALA A 191 -17.39 -0.61 2.51
N LEU A 192 -17.95 -1.56 1.75
CA LEU A 192 -18.26 -2.92 2.21
C LEU A 192 -17.02 -3.76 2.51
N ILE A 193 -15.86 -3.41 1.92
CA ILE A 193 -14.56 -3.98 2.29
C ILE A 193 -14.14 -3.55 3.70
N LEU A 194 -14.63 -2.41 4.16
CA LEU A 194 -14.28 -1.85 5.47
C LEU A 194 -15.27 -2.28 6.56
N ALA A 195 -16.56 -2.32 6.22
CA ALA A 195 -17.63 -2.49 7.19
C ALA A 195 -18.90 -3.05 6.56
N ALA A 196 -19.64 -3.86 7.32
CA ALA A 196 -21.00 -4.24 6.99
C ALA A 196 -21.97 -3.13 7.40
N LYS A 197 -22.97 -2.86 6.56
CA LYS A 197 -24.04 -1.91 6.88
C LYS A 197 -25.23 -2.66 7.47
N THR A 198 -25.74 -2.17 8.60
CA THR A 198 -26.93 -2.70 9.28
C THR A 198 -28.01 -1.63 9.33
N VAL A 199 -29.24 -2.03 9.03
CA VAL A 199 -30.44 -1.19 9.13
C VAL A 199 -31.42 -1.92 10.05
N GLU A 200 -31.66 -1.36 11.24
CA GLU A 200 -32.51 -2.01 12.26
C GLU A 200 -34.01 -1.66 12.11
N GLY A 201 -34.35 -0.70 11.24
CA GLY A 201 -35.72 -0.26 10.97
C GLY A 201 -35.78 0.97 10.07
N GLU A 202 -36.96 1.27 9.53
CA GLU A 202 -37.19 2.32 8.52
C GLU A 202 -36.80 3.74 9.00
N ASP A 203 -37.02 4.03 10.29
CA ASP A 203 -36.72 5.33 10.91
C ASP A 203 -35.35 5.38 11.62
N THR A 204 -34.57 4.30 11.60
CA THR A 204 -33.26 4.25 12.26
C THR A 204 -32.13 4.57 11.28
N PRO A 205 -31.20 5.47 11.64
CA PRO A 205 -30.03 5.70 10.80
C PRO A 205 -29.21 4.43 10.65
N ALA A 206 -28.91 4.06 9.41
CA ALA A 206 -28.02 2.93 9.13
C ALA A 206 -26.69 3.04 9.89
N VAL A 207 -26.30 1.93 10.50
CA VAL A 207 -25.07 1.77 11.28
C VAL A 207 -24.08 0.96 10.45
N TRP A 208 -22.82 1.38 10.46
CA TRP A 208 -21.72 0.67 9.83
C TRP A 208 -20.91 -0.05 10.90
N ILE A 209 -20.71 -1.34 10.77
CA ILE A 209 -19.94 -2.17 11.70
C ILE A 209 -18.66 -2.62 10.99
N MET A 210 -17.51 -2.16 11.48
CA MET A 210 -16.21 -2.51 10.91
C MET A 210 -15.97 -4.01 11.02
N HIS A 211 -15.45 -4.61 9.95
CA HIS A 211 -15.05 -6.03 9.97
C HIS A 211 -14.04 -6.27 11.09
N PRO A 212 -14.19 -7.34 11.90
CA PRO A 212 -13.32 -7.58 13.05
C PRO A 212 -11.85 -7.71 12.65
N GLU A 213 -11.56 -8.28 11.47
CA GLU A 213 -10.22 -8.42 10.91
C GLU A 213 -9.57 -7.06 10.64
N LEU A 214 -10.32 -6.13 10.04
CA LEU A 214 -9.85 -4.76 9.79
C LEU A 214 -9.72 -3.98 11.10
N ARG A 215 -10.67 -4.12 12.03
CA ARG A 215 -10.62 -3.46 13.34
C ARG A 215 -9.33 -3.78 14.08
N ASP A 216 -8.98 -5.06 14.13
CA ASP A 216 -7.76 -5.51 14.80
C ASP A 216 -6.50 -5.02 14.05
N ALA A 217 -6.55 -4.97 12.71
CA ALA A 217 -5.46 -4.41 11.90
C ALA A 217 -5.26 -2.91 12.16
N VAL A 218 -6.34 -2.13 12.21
CA VAL A 218 -6.32 -0.68 12.50
C VAL A 218 -5.71 -0.42 13.87
N GLN A 219 -6.16 -1.15 14.90
CA GLN A 219 -5.63 -0.97 16.26
C GLN A 219 -4.15 -1.35 16.38
N LYS A 220 -3.67 -2.28 15.56
CA LYS A 220 -2.25 -2.67 15.52
C LYS A 220 -1.37 -1.65 14.80
N VAL A 221 -1.85 -1.13 13.67
CA VAL A 221 -1.03 -0.36 12.72
C VAL A 221 -1.20 1.15 12.86
N LEU A 222 -2.44 1.61 13.04
CA LEU A 222 -2.77 3.03 13.09
C LEU A 222 -2.82 3.49 14.56
N LYS A 223 -1.64 3.81 15.13
CA LYS A 223 -1.51 4.44 16.45
C LYS A 223 -1.81 5.93 16.40
#